data_AF-A0A9E6JUL6-F1
#
_entry.id   AF-A0A9E6JUL6-F1
#
_cell.length_a   1.000
_cell.length_b   1.000
_cell.length_c   1.000
_cell.angle_alpha   90.00
_cell.angle_beta   90.00
_cell.angle_gamma   90.00
#
_symmetry.space_group_name_H-M   'P 1'
#
loop_
_entity.id
_entity.type
_entity.pdbx_description
1 polymer ?
#
loop_
_entity_poly.entity_id
_entity_poly.type
_entity_poly.pdbx_seq_one_letter_code
_entity_poly.pdbx_strand_id
1 'polypeptide(L)'
;MTEKLILKAAKKVFIDKGFDGARMQEIADLAGINKALLHYYFRSKEKMFDAVFEDVFMQFLPEVTEVMNSEITLFDKIKTFVDVYITALLKNPHIPIFVLHELSR
;
A
#
# COMPACT_ATOMS: atom_id res chain seq x y z
N MET A 1 14.43 -7.12 10.96
CA MET A 1 15.02 -7.17 9.60
C MET A 1 14.14 -7.98 8.65
N THR A 2 13.86 -9.25 8.99
CA THR A 2 13.06 -10.17 8.16
C THR A 2 11.63 -9.72 7.91
N GLU A 3 10.92 -9.25 8.94
CA GLU A 3 9.54 -8.74 8.79
C GLU A 3 9.43 -7.60 7.76
N LYS A 4 10.36 -6.65 7.77
CA LYS A 4 10.42 -5.56 6.78
C LYS A 4 10.65 -6.08 5.35
N LEU A 5 11.45 -7.14 5.19
CA LEU A 5 11.66 -7.78 3.88
C LEU A 5 10.37 -8.44 3.38
N ILE A 6 9.65 -9.12 4.28
CA ILE A 6 8.35 -9.72 3.96
C ILE A 6 7.35 -8.64 3.56
N LEU A 7 7.23 -7.57 4.35
CA LEU A 7 6.29 -6.49 4.07
C LEU A 7 6.60 -5.81 2.72
N LYS A 8 7.89 -5.59 2.41
CA LYS A 8 8.32 -5.02 1.12
C LYS A 8 7.98 -5.94 -0.06
N ALA A 9 8.22 -7.24 0.07
CA ALA A 9 7.86 -8.22 -0.95
C ALA A 9 6.34 -8.31 -1.14
N ALA A 10 5.60 -8.38 -0.02
CA ALA A 10 4.14 -8.41 0.00
C ALA A 10 3.55 -7.17 -0.67
N LYS A 11 4.06 -5.98 -0.34
CA LYS A 11 3.65 -4.71 -0.96
C LYS A 11 3.76 -4.77 -2.48
N LYS A 12 4.88 -5.26 -3.01
CA LYS A 12 5.06 -5.41 -4.45
C LYS A 12 4.02 -6.36 -5.05
N VAL A 13 3.89 -7.57 -4.51
CA VAL A 13 2.97 -8.58 -5.05
C VAL A 13 1.51 -8.13 -4.96
N PHE A 14 1.10 -7.54 -3.85
CA PHE A 14 -0.28 -7.08 -3.65
C PHE A 14 -0.64 -5.86 -4.49
N ILE A 15 0.27 -4.90 -4.66
CA ILE A 15 0.04 -3.76 -5.55
C ILE A 15 -0.10 -4.24 -7.00
N ASP A 16 0.77 -5.17 -7.45
CA ASP A 16 0.78 -5.63 -8.83
C ASP A 16 -0.40 -6.57 -9.17
N LYS A 17 -0.84 -7.42 -8.22
CA LYS A 17 -1.80 -8.51 -8.48
C LYS A 17 -3.09 -8.45 -7.67
N GLY A 18 -3.22 -7.48 -6.76
CA GLY A 18 -4.30 -7.43 -5.78
C GLY A 18 -4.26 -8.57 -4.76
N PHE A 19 -5.24 -8.58 -3.85
CA PHE A 19 -5.35 -9.60 -2.81
C PHE A 19 -5.50 -11.01 -3.40
N ASP A 20 -6.50 -11.21 -4.27
CA ASP A 20 -6.85 -12.54 -4.80
C ASP A 20 -5.78 -13.14 -5.71
N GLY A 21 -5.14 -12.30 -6.54
CA GLY A 21 -4.07 -12.73 -7.44
C GLY A 21 -2.76 -13.07 -6.73
N ALA A 22 -2.55 -12.55 -5.52
CA ALA A 22 -1.33 -12.77 -4.75
C ALA A 22 -1.30 -14.14 -4.06
N ARG A 23 -0.14 -14.81 -4.15
CA ARG A 23 0.12 -16.09 -3.49
C ARG A 23 1.16 -15.94 -2.40
N MET A 24 0.90 -16.50 -1.22
CA MET A 24 1.84 -16.47 -0.08
C MET A 24 3.21 -17.09 -0.41
N GLN A 25 3.26 -18.08 -1.30
CA GLN A 25 4.53 -18.67 -1.76
C GLN A 25 5.36 -17.66 -2.56
N GLU A 26 4.74 -16.92 -3.48
CA GLU A 26 5.42 -15.91 -4.30
C GLU A 26 6.02 -14.79 -3.44
N ILE A 27 5.32 -14.38 -2.40
CA ILE A 27 5.82 -13.38 -1.44
C ILE A 27 7.04 -13.92 -0.68
N ALA A 28 7.00 -15.18 -0.25
CA ALA A 28 8.13 -15.81 0.45
C ALA A 28 9.36 -15.90 -0.46
N ASP A 29 9.17 -16.32 -1.71
CA ASP A 29 10.22 -16.44 -2.72
C ASP A 29 10.85 -15.06 -3.00
N LEU A 30 10.03 -14.03 -3.19
CA LEU A 30 10.49 -12.65 -3.41
C LEU A 30 11.20 -12.05 -2.18
N ALA A 31 10.79 -12.43 -0.98
CA ALA A 31 11.44 -12.03 0.28
C ALA A 31 12.72 -12.83 0.58
N GLY A 32 13.02 -13.89 -0.20
CA GLY A 32 14.18 -14.76 0.01
C GLY A 32 14.08 -15.62 1.27
N ILE A 33 12.85 -15.99 1.68
CA ILE A 33 12.61 -16.81 2.87
C ILE A 33 11.71 -18.01 2.54
N ASN A 34 11.70 -19.01 3.41
CA ASN A 34 10.75 -20.11 3.28
C ASN A 34 9.34 -19.72 3.76
N LYS A 35 8.32 -20.43 3.26
CA LYS A 35 6.91 -20.19 3.57
C LYS A 35 6.56 -20.38 5.06
N ALA A 36 7.24 -21.27 5.77
CA ALA A 36 7.00 -21.48 7.20
C ALA A 36 7.41 -20.25 8.03
N LEU A 37 8.56 -19.63 7.70
CA LEU A 37 9.02 -18.39 8.32
C LEU A 37 8.09 -17.22 7.97
N LEU A 38 7.59 -17.15 6.74
CA LEU A 38 6.56 -16.18 6.35
C LEU A 38 5.30 -16.31 7.22
N HIS A 39 4.79 -17.54 7.41
CA HIS A 39 3.62 -17.80 8.27
C HIS A 39 3.88 -17.49 9.76
N TYR A 40 5.12 -17.62 10.23
CA TYR A 40 5.49 -17.23 11.59
C TYR A 40 5.28 -15.73 11.83
N TYR A 41 5.68 -14.88 10.89
CA TYR A 41 5.47 -13.42 10.97
C TYR A 41 4.03 -13.03 10.64
N PHE A 42 3.49 -13.56 9.54
CA PHE A 42 2.14 -13.22 9.06
C PHE A 42 1.29 -14.48 8.98
N ARG A 43 0.45 -14.66 10.00
CA ARG A 43 -0.36 -15.88 10.18
C ARG A 43 -1.33 -16.13 9.01
N SER A 44 -1.78 -15.09 8.32
CA SER A 44 -2.69 -15.20 7.18
C SER A 44 -2.36 -14.18 6.09
N LYS A 45 -2.90 -14.40 4.88
CA LYS A 45 -2.73 -13.49 3.75
C LYS A 45 -3.42 -12.14 4.04
N GLU A 46 -4.58 -12.18 4.71
CA GLU A 46 -5.37 -11.03 5.13
C GLU A 46 -4.54 -10.12 6.04
N LYS A 47 -3.98 -10.65 7.14
CA LYS A 47 -3.18 -9.83 8.07
C LYS A 47 -1.97 -9.17 7.41
N MET A 48 -1.37 -9.84 6.44
CA MET A 48 -0.26 -9.27 5.67
C MET A 48 -0.73 -8.19 4.71
N PHE A 49 -1.88 -8.41 4.08
CA PHE A 49 -2.51 -7.43 3.20
C PHE A 49 -2.91 -6.18 3.98
N ASP A 50 -3.57 -6.33 5.13
CA ASP A 50 -3.98 -5.21 5.99
C ASP A 50 -2.76 -4.37 6.40
N ALA A 51 -1.66 -5.02 6.80
CA ALA A 51 -0.42 -4.34 7.15
C ALA A 51 0.23 -3.60 5.95
N VAL A 52 0.13 -4.16 4.74
CA VAL A 52 0.59 -3.49 3.51
C VAL A 52 -0.32 -2.32 3.17
N PHE A 53 -1.63 -2.48 3.29
CA PHE A 53 -2.60 -1.41 3.05
C PHE A 53 -2.37 -0.25 4.02
N GLU A 54 -2.18 -0.54 5.31
CA GLU A 54 -1.85 0.46 6.32
C GLU A 54 -0.54 1.20 6.00
N ASP A 55 0.54 0.49 5.62
CA ASP A 55 1.80 1.12 5.20
C ASP A 55 1.62 2.04 3.98
N VAL A 56 0.87 1.57 2.98
CA VAL A 56 0.55 2.36 1.79
C VAL A 56 -0.24 3.59 2.20
N PHE A 57 -1.33 3.42 2.93
CA PHE A 57 -2.23 4.51 3.34
C PHE A 57 -1.52 5.56 4.22
N MET A 58 -0.68 5.12 5.17
CA MET A 58 0.11 6.00 6.03
C MET A 58 1.13 6.85 5.26
N GLN A 59 1.59 6.41 4.07
CA GLN A 59 2.46 7.21 3.22
C GLN A 59 1.70 8.36 2.52
N PHE A 60 0.39 8.22 2.33
CA PHE A 60 -0.45 9.27 1.72
C PHE A 60 -0.98 10.28 2.74
N LEU A 61 -1.24 9.85 3.98
CA LEU A 61 -1.86 10.69 5.02
C LEU A 61 -1.15 12.04 5.26
N PRO A 62 0.19 12.15 5.32
CA PRO A 62 0.87 13.41 5.60
C PRO A 62 0.59 14.48 4.54
N GLU A 63 0.70 14.13 3.26
CA GLU A 63 0.49 15.06 2.14
C GLU A 63 -0.97 15.55 2.11
N VAL A 64 -1.92 14.65 2.35
CA VAL A 64 -3.35 15.02 2.46
C VAL A 64 -3.58 15.93 3.66
N THR A 65 -3.00 15.62 4.81
CA THR A 65 -3.17 16.39 6.05
C THR A 65 -2.60 17.80 5.89
N GLU A 66 -1.45 17.93 5.23
CA GLU A 66 -0.83 19.22 4.93
C GLU A 66 -1.72 20.10 4.05
N VAL A 67 -2.28 19.55 2.97
CA VAL A 67 -3.23 20.28 2.11
C VAL A 67 -4.48 20.70 2.89
N MET A 68 -5.04 19.81 3.70
CA MET A 68 -6.24 20.09 4.48
C MET A 68 -6.02 21.18 5.54
N ASN A 69 -4.85 21.21 6.18
CA ASN A 69 -4.50 22.17 7.23
C ASN A 69 -3.92 23.49 6.71
N SER A 70 -3.61 23.59 5.42
CA SER A 70 -3.12 24.84 4.82
C SER A 70 -4.15 25.98 4.92
N GLU A 71 -3.69 27.23 4.98
CA GLU A 71 -4.54 28.43 5.02
C GLU A 71 -4.90 28.96 3.63
N ILE A 72 -4.97 28.09 2.61
CA ILE A 72 -5.39 28.46 1.25
C ILE A 72 -6.90 28.31 1.06
N THR A 73 -7.43 28.88 -0.02
CA THR A 73 -8.86 28.78 -0.34
C THR A 73 -9.27 27.33 -0.61
N LEU A 74 -10.56 27.00 -0.43
CA LEU A 74 -11.06 25.65 -0.73
C LEU A 74 -10.73 25.20 -2.16
N PHE A 75 -10.84 26.11 -3.13
CA PHE A 75 -10.52 25.81 -4.52
C PHE A 75 -9.04 25.47 -4.71
N ASP A 76 -8.14 26.22 -4.05
CA ASP A 76 -6.70 25.93 -4.08
C ASP A 76 -6.34 24.65 -3.34
N LYS A 77 -7.08 24.29 -2.27
CA LYS A 77 -6.96 22.98 -1.61
C LYS A 77 -7.31 21.86 -2.56
N ILE A 78 -8.43 21.97 -3.28
CA ILE A 78 -8.84 20.97 -4.27
C ILE A 78 -7.75 20.83 -5.35
N LYS A 79 -7.24 21.95 -5.88
CA LYS A 79 -6.18 21.93 -6.89
C LYS A 79 -4.92 21.23 -6.36
N THR A 80 -4.44 21.64 -5.19
CA THR A 80 -3.23 21.06 -4.56
C THR A 80 -3.42 19.58 -4.26
N PHE A 81 -4.59 19.18 -3.75
CA PHE A 81 -4.92 17.78 -3.50
C PHE A 81 -4.90 16.95 -4.78
N VAL A 82 -5.48 17.47 -5.87
CA VAL A 82 -5.44 16.82 -7.18
C VAL A 82 -4.01 16.69 -7.67
N ASP A 83 -3.19 17.73 -7.58
CA ASP A 83 -1.78 17.69 -8.00
C ASP A 83 -0.96 16.66 -7.20
N VAL A 84 -1.16 16.60 -5.89
CA VAL A 84 -0.59 15.58 -4.99
C VAL A 84 -1.01 14.18 -5.44
N TYR A 85 -2.31 13.97 -5.64
CA TYR A 85 -2.86 12.69 -6.04
C TYR A 85 -2.33 12.26 -7.42
N ILE A 86 -2.36 13.12 -8.44
CA ILE A 86 -1.81 12.85 -9.78
C ILE A 86 -0.31 12.54 -9.71
N THR A 87 0.46 13.27 -8.91
CA THR A 87 1.89 13.01 -8.75
C THR A 87 2.14 11.61 -8.19
N ALA A 88 1.35 11.19 -7.21
CA ALA A 88 1.46 9.86 -6.65
C ALA A 88 0.99 8.76 -7.62
N LEU A 89 -0.06 9.01 -8.41
CA LEU A 89 -0.50 8.14 -9.51
C LEU A 89 0.61 7.85 -10.50
N LEU A 90 1.32 8.89 -10.94
CA LEU A 90 2.39 8.77 -11.92
C LEU A 90 3.58 7.96 -11.38
N LYS A 91 3.82 8.01 -10.07
CA LYS A 91 4.86 7.20 -9.42
C LYS A 91 4.47 5.73 -9.30
N ASN A 92 3.20 5.43 -8.99
CA ASN A 92 2.71 4.06 -8.80
C ASN A 92 1.28 3.88 -9.35
N PRO A 93 1.11 3.55 -10.64
CA PRO A 93 -0.21 3.49 -11.30
C PRO A 93 -1.18 2.45 -10.71
N HIS A 94 -0.67 1.44 -10.00
CA HIS A 94 -1.46 0.35 -9.43
C HIS A 94 -2.02 0.65 -8.03
N ILE A 95 -1.48 1.64 -7.31
CA ILE A 95 -1.94 1.97 -5.95
C ILE A 95 -3.44 2.35 -5.86
N PRO A 96 -4.02 3.14 -6.77
CA PRO A 96 -5.44 3.53 -6.66
C PRO A 96 -6.37 2.34 -6.77
N ILE A 97 -6.09 1.46 -7.74
CA ILE A 97 -6.89 0.25 -7.94
C ILE A 97 -6.76 -0.64 -6.71
N PHE A 98 -5.56 -0.76 -6.14
CA PHE A 98 -5.33 -1.47 -4.88
C PHE A 98 -6.14 -0.86 -3.72
N VAL A 99 -6.12 0.45 -3.52
CA VAL A 99 -6.87 1.12 -2.45
C VAL A 99 -8.38 0.99 -2.66
N LEU A 100 -8.87 1.19 -3.89
CA LEU A 100 -10.29 1.05 -4.22
C LEU A 100 -10.80 -0.37 -3.98
N HIS A 101 -10.02 -1.39 -4.37
CA HIS A 101 -10.37 -2.77 -4.11
C HIS A 101 -10.51 -3.06 -2.60
N GLU A 102 -9.62 -2.51 -1.77
CA GLU A 102 -9.70 -2.72 -0.33
C GLU A 102 -10.88 -1.99 0.31
N LEU A 103 -11.18 -0.76 -0.11
CA LEU A 103 -12.36 -0.02 0.39
C LEU A 103 -13.70 -0.67 0.00
N SER A 104 -13.69 -1.55 -1.02
CA SER A 104 -14.89 -2.22 -1.54
C SER A 104 -15.13 -3.62 -0.98
N ARG A 105 -14.24 -4.11 -0.12
CA ARG A 105 -14.26 -5.45 0.47
C ARG A 105 -15.12 -5.50 1.73
#